data_AF-A0A9X7AUC7-F1
#
_entry.id   AF-A0A9X7AUC7-F1
#
_cell.length_a   1.000
_cell.length_b   1.000
_cell.length_c   1.000
_cell.angle_alpha   90.00
_cell.angle_beta   90.00
_cell.angle_gamma   90.00
#
_symmetry.space_group_name_H-M   'P 1'
#
loop_
_entity.id
_entity.type
_entity.pdbx_description
1 polymer ?
#
loop_
_entity_poly.entity_id
_entity_poly.type
_entity_poly.pdbx_seq_one_letter_code
_entity_poly.pdbx_strand_id
1 'polypeptide(L)' 'MEQVQNKIENEIAILRRFIARYECSNDSESICMVVAYRYALQAFIEVYELTKQKEVMLF' A
#
# COMPACT_ATOMS: atom_id res chain seq x y z
N MET A 1 12.12 -4.23 14.01
CA MET A 1 11.08 -3.46 13.30
C MET A 1 11.33 -3.43 11.79
N GLU A 2 12.58 -3.58 11.33
CA GLU A 2 12.98 -3.77 9.92
C GLU A 2 12.16 -4.82 9.13
N GLN A 3 11.85 -5.98 9.71
CA GLN A 3 10.99 -7.00 9.05
C GLN A 3 9.56 -6.49 8.78
N VAL A 4 9.02 -5.61 9.63
CA VAL A 4 7.67 -5.06 9.47
C VAL A 4 7.65 -4.01 8.37
N GLN A 5 8.66 -3.12 8.32
CA GLN A 5 8.81 -2.12 7.27
C GLN A 5 9.00 -2.77 5.89
N ASN A 6 9.91 -3.74 5.78
CA ASN A 6 10.13 -4.48 4.53
C ASN A 6 8.86 -5.20 4.04
N LYS A 7 8.07 -5.74 4.97
CA LYS A 7 6.77 -6.34 4.64
C LYS A 7 5.80 -5.30 4.11
N ILE A 8 5.67 -4.15 4.77
CA ILE A 8 4.77 -3.06 4.32
C ILE A 8 5.19 -2.53 2.94
N GLU A 9 6.49 -2.34 2.69
CA GLU A 9 7.00 -1.92 1.38
C GLU A 9 6.65 -2.92 0.27
N ASN A 10 6.78 -4.22 0.55
CA ASN A 10 6.40 -5.26 -0.38
C ASN A 10 4.90 -5.24 -0.70
N GLU A 11 4.03 -5.11 0.32
CA GLU A 11 2.58 -5.00 0.12
C GLU A 11 2.20 -3.72 -0.66
N ILE A 12 2.85 -2.59 -0.39
CA ILE A 12 2.69 -1.34 -1.17
C ILE A 12 3.04 -1.55 -2.65
N ALA A 13 4.15 -2.23 -2.93
CA ALA A 13 4.58 -2.52 -4.30
C ALA A 13 3.58 -3.43 -5.04
N ILE A 14 3.02 -4.43 -4.34
CA ILE A 14 1.98 -5.32 -4.87
C ILE A 14 0.71 -4.53 -5.18
N LEU A 15 0.23 -3.69 -4.26
CA LEU A 15 -0.97 -2.88 -4.45
C LEU A 15 -0.83 -1.93 -5.65
N ARG A 16 0.32 -1.27 -5.81
CA ARG A 16 0.59 -0.40 -6.98
C ARG A 16 0.50 -1.18 -8.30
N ARG A 17 1.01 -2.41 -8.34
CA ARG A 17 0.92 -3.27 -9.52
C ARG A 17 -0.52 -3.67 -9.83
N PHE A 18 -1.32 -4.00 -8.81
CA PHE A 18 -2.73 -4.31 -9.01
C PHE A 18 -3.50 -3.10 -9.51
N ILE A 19 -3.33 -1.94 -8.88
CA ILE A 19 -3.97 -0.70 -9.33
C ILE A 19 -3.67 -0.43 -10.81
N ALA A 20 -2.40 -0.43 -11.21
CA ALA A 20 -2.02 -0.21 -12.61
C ALA A 20 -2.61 -1.25 -13.56
N ARG A 21 -2.74 -2.51 -13.14
CA ARG A 21 -3.36 -3.57 -13.94
C ARG A 21 -4.86 -3.37 -14.10
N TYR A 22 -5.57 -3.03 -13.03
CA TYR A 22 -7.02 -2.85 -13.05
C TYR A 22 -7.42 -1.52 -13.70
N GLU A 23 -6.61 -0.46 -13.60
CA GLU A 23 -6.84 0.82 -14.30
C GLU A 23 -6.80 0.67 -15.83
N CYS A 24 -5.99 -0.26 -16.34
CA CYS A 24 -5.91 -0.58 -17.77
C CYS A 24 -6.93 -1.64 -18.21
N SER A 25 -7.78 -2.13 -17.32
CA SER A 25 -8.77 -3.17 -17.63
C SER A 25 -10.07 -2.55 -18.15
N ASN A 26 -10.67 -3.18 -19.16
CA ASN A 26 -12.02 -2.83 -19.64
C ASN A 26 -13.14 -3.50 -18.84
N ASP A 27 -12.79 -4.20 -17.76
CA ASP A 27 -13.76 -4.82 -16.86
C ASP A 27 -14.44 -3.75 -15.99
N SER A 28 -15.77 -3.71 -16.00
CA SER A 28 -16.54 -2.76 -15.18
C SER A 28 -16.32 -2.95 -13.68
N GLU A 29 -16.00 -4.16 -13.24
CA GLU A 29 -15.69 -4.44 -11.82
C GLU A 29 -14.28 -3.97 -11.42
N SER A 30 -13.41 -3.69 -12.40
CA SER A 30 -12.05 -3.20 -12.15
C SER A 30 -12.04 -1.87 -11.40
N ILE A 31 -13.04 -1.01 -11.61
CA ILE A 31 -13.17 0.29 -10.95
C ILE A 31 -13.29 0.10 -9.43
N CYS A 32 -14.13 -0.85 -8.99
CA CYS A 32 -14.30 -1.16 -7.57
C CYS A 32 -12.99 -1.66 -6.95
N MET A 33 -12.24 -2.48 -7.70
CA MET A 33 -10.94 -3.00 -7.27
C MET A 33 -9.90 -1.88 -7.15
N VAL A 34 -9.82 -0.97 -8.12
CA VAL A 34 -8.92 0.19 -8.07
C VAL A 34 -9.22 1.06 -6.85
N VAL A 35 -10.50 1.34 -6.58
CA VAL A 35 -10.91 2.12 -5.41
C VAL A 35 -10.50 1.42 -4.12
N ALA A 36 -10.81 0.13 -3.96
CA ALA A 36 -10.45 -0.65 -2.78
C ALA A 36 -8.93 -0.68 -2.55
N TYR A 37 -8.15 -0.89 -3.60
CA TYR A 37 -6.69 -0.93 -3.48
C TYR A 37 -6.06 0.43 -3.21
N ARG A 38 -6.63 1.53 -3.71
CA ARG A 38 -6.18 2.88 -3.35
C ARG A 38 -6.41 3.17 -1.87
N TYR A 39 -7.55 2.78 -1.30
CA TYR A 39 -7.80 2.90 0.14
C TYR A 39 -6.81 2.05 0.96
N ALA A 40 -6.59 0.80 0.56
CA ALA A 40 -5.60 -0.06 1.22
C ALA A 40 -4.19 0.55 1.15
N LEU A 41 -3.79 1.04 -0.02
CA LEU A 41 -2.48 1.66 -0.25
C LEU A 41 -2.27 2.87 0.66
N GLN A 42 -3.28 3.72 0.82
CA GLN A 42 -3.20 4.86 1.73
C GLN A 42 -2.99 4.40 3.18
N ALA A 43 -3.77 3.43 3.65
CA ALA A 43 -3.62 2.89 5.01
C ALA A 43 -2.22 2.29 5.24
N PHE A 44 -1.65 1.58 4.26
CA PHE A 44 -0.30 1.04 4.37
C PHE A 44 0.77 2.13 4.42
N ILE A 45 0.62 3.22 3.66
CA ILE A 45 1.55 4.35 3.71
C ILE A 45 1.49 5.03 5.08
N GLU A 46 0.30 5.29 5.61
CA GLU A 46 0.13 5.90 6.95
C GLU A 46 0.77 5.03 8.04
N VAL A 47 0.55 3.71 8.00
CA VAL A 47 1.18 2.78 8.95
C VAL A 47 2.70 2.74 8.79
N TYR A 48 3.21 2.77 7.56
CA TYR A 48 4.65 2.81 7.31
C TYR A 48 5.30 4.06 7.92
N GLU A 49 4.70 5.23 7.69
CA GLU A 49 5.17 6.51 8.23
C GLU A 49 5.15 6.54 9.76
N LEU A 50 4.05 6.08 10.38
CA LEU A 50 3.95 5.96 11.84
C LEU A 50 4.99 5.00 12.41
N THR A 51 5.26 3.89 11.73
CA THR A 51 6.26 2.90 12.15
C THR A 51 7.66 3.51 12.09
N LYS A 52 7.95 4.30 11.05
CA LYS A 52 9.23 5.00 10.88
C LYS A 52 9.42 6.12 11.89
N GLN A 53 8.38 6.91 12.19
CA GLN A 53 8.44 7.94 13.23
C GLN A 53 8.70 7.35 14.62
N LYS A 54 8.10 6.18 14.92
CA LYS A 54 8.33 5.47 16.18
C LYS A 54 9.77 4.97 16.33
N GLU A 55 10.42 4.56 15.24
CA GLU A 55 11.86 4.25 15.28
C GLU A 55 12.69 5.50 15.56
N VAL A 56 12.43 6.62 14.88
CA VAL A 56 13.19 7.87 15.08
C VAL A 56 13.08 8.42 16.50
N MET A 57 11.92 8.27 17.17
CA MET A 57 11.75 8.67 18.57
C MET A 57 12.48 7.77 19.60
N LEU A 58 12.86 6.55 19.22
CA LEU A 58 13.50 5.59 20.11
C LEU A 58 15.03 5.64 20.05
N PHE A 59 15.62 6.57 19.29
CA PHE A 59 17.07 6.78 19.16
C PHE A 59 17.50 8.16 19.66
#